data_AF-A0A5C8ZVS9-F1
#
_entry.id   AF-A0A5C8ZVS9-F1
#
_cell.length_a   1.000
_cell.length_b   1.000
_cell.length_c   1.000
_cell.angle_alpha   90.00
_cell.angle_beta   90.00
_cell.angle_gamma   90.00
#
_symmetry.space_group_name_H-M   'P 1'
#
loop_
_entity.id
_entity.type
_entity.pdbx_description
1 polymer ?
#
loop_
_entity_poly.entity_id
_entity_poly.type
_entity_poly.pdbx_seq_one_letter_code
_entity_poly.pdbx_strand_id
1 'polypeptide(L)' 'MRGVILLSVLASVTGCSNQQVYNAIQDSQKVECQKYPDTRYEECMQQLDTPYEEYEAERQ' A
#
# COMPACT_ATOMS: atom_id res chain seq x y z
N MET A 1 0.78 26.60 -26.90
CA MET A 1 0.67 26.78 -25.43
C MET A 1 -0.34 25.82 -24.78
N ARG A 2 -1.60 25.72 -25.25
CA ARG A 2 -2.61 24.79 -24.68
C ARG A 2 -2.17 23.31 -24.60
N GLY A 3 -1.50 22.78 -25.63
CA GLY A 3 -1.02 21.39 -25.63
C GLY A 3 0.10 21.10 -24.63
N VAL A 4 0.96 22.09 -24.34
CA VAL A 4 2.07 21.95 -23.38
C VAL A 4 1.53 21.88 -21.95
N ILE A 5 0.50 22.67 -21.64
CA ILE A 5 -0.17 22.67 -20.33
C ILE A 5 -0.87 21.32 -20.07
N LEU A 6 -1.49 20.73 -21.10
CA LEU A 6 -2.11 19.41 -20.98
C LEU A 6 -1.06 18.30 -20.74
N LEU A 7 0.09 18.38 -21.40
CA LEU A 7 1.19 17.42 -21.20
C LEU A 7 1.79 17.51 -19.78
N SER A 8 1.97 18.72 -19.25
CA SER A 8 2.49 18.91 -17.88
C SER A 8 1.54 18.40 -16.80
N VAL A 9 0.23 18.48 -17.03
CA VAL A 9 -0.79 17.95 -16.10
C VAL A 9 -0.83 16.42 -16.12
N LEU A 10 -0.59 15.80 -17.28
CA LEU A 10 -0.53 14.33 -17.38
C LEU A 10 0.72 13.74 -16.71
N ALA A 11 1.85 14.44 -16.81
CA ALA A 11 3.11 14.01 -16.19
C ALA A 11 3.11 14.11 -14.66
N SER A 12 2.18 14.84 -14.05
CA SER A 12 2.11 15.01 -12.59
C SER A 12 1.38 13.86 -11.87
N VAL A 13 0.75 12.93 -12.61
CA VAL A 13 -0.05 11.83 -12.03
C VAL A 13 0.78 10.55 -11.79
N THR A 14 2.06 10.51 -12.17
CA THR A 14 2.88 9.28 -12.14
C THR A 14 3.57 9.00 -10.80
N GLY A 15 3.03 9.49 -9.68
CA GLY A 15 3.80 9.69 -8.45
C GLY A 15 3.57 8.74 -7.26
N CYS A 16 2.78 7.67 -7.37
CA CYS A 16 2.62 6.76 -6.23
C CYS A 16 3.84 5.86 -6.08
N SER A 17 4.56 5.99 -4.96
CA SER A 17 5.60 5.03 -4.58
C SER A 17 5.00 3.64 -4.34
N ASN A 18 5.72 2.58 -4.71
CA ASN A 18 5.34 1.20 -4.37
C ASN A 18 5.16 1.03 -2.86
N GLN A 19 5.98 1.70 -2.05
CA GLN A 19 5.85 1.71 -0.59
C GLN A 19 4.55 2.39 -0.12
N GLN A 20 4.13 3.47 -0.78
CA GLN A 20 2.85 4.13 -0.46
C GLN A 20 1.66 3.21 -0.76
N VAL A 21 1.68 2.52 -1.90
CA VAL A 21 0.64 1.55 -2.27
C VAL A 21 0.62 0.38 -1.28
N TYR A 22 1.80 -0.16 -0.96
CA TYR A 22 1.94 -1.24 0.01
C TYR A 22 1.38 -0.86 1.39
N ASN A 23 1.78 0.30 1.92
CA ASN A 23 1.31 0.78 3.22
C ASN A 23 -0.22 0.97 3.23
N ALA A 24 -0.79 1.54 2.17
CA ALA A 24 -2.24 1.72 2.08
C ALA A 24 -2.99 0.37 2.10
N ILE A 25 -2.45 -0.65 1.43
CA ILE A 25 -3.02 -2.00 1.45
C ILE A 25 -2.89 -2.63 2.85
N GLN A 26 -1.71 -2.54 3.46
CA GLN A 26 -1.45 -3.02 4.82
C GLN A 26 -2.39 -2.39 5.84
N ASP A 27 -2.56 -1.06 5.80
CA ASP A 27 -3.44 -0.34 6.71
C ASP A 27 -4.90 -0.73 6.53
N SER A 28 -5.36 -0.92 5.28
CA SER A 28 -6.69 -1.45 5.02
C SER A 28 -6.89 -2.85 5.61
N GLN A 29 -5.89 -3.73 5.54
CA GLN A 29 -5.96 -5.07 6.10
C GLN A 29 -5.96 -5.06 7.63
N LYS A 30 -5.21 -4.16 8.27
CA LYS A 30 -5.25 -3.98 9.73
C LYS A 30 -6.65 -3.59 10.22
N VAL A 31 -7.33 -2.69 9.49
CA VAL A 31 -8.73 -2.33 9.79
C VAL A 31 -9.66 -3.53 9.61
N GLU A 32 -9.43 -4.38 8.62
CA GLU A 32 -10.19 -5.63 8.46
C GLU A 32 -9.97 -6.57 9.64
N CYS A 33 -8.72 -6.72 10.11
CA CYS A 33 -8.41 -7.58 11.25
C CYS A 33 -9.17 -7.18 12.52
N GLN A 34 -9.43 -5.89 12.73
CA GLN A 34 -10.20 -5.39 13.88
C GLN A 34 -11.63 -5.91 13.96
N LYS A 35 -12.17 -6.50 12.88
CA LYS A 35 -13.50 -7.12 12.87
C LYS A 35 -13.51 -8.52 13.49
N TYR A 36 -12.35 -9.15 13.67
CA TYR A 36 -12.27 -10.49 14.25
C TYR A 36 -12.19 -10.44 15.79
N PRO A 37 -12.85 -11.37 16.49
CA PRO A 37 -12.69 -11.53 17.93
C PRO A 37 -11.42 -12.32 18.30
N ASP A 38 -10.85 -11.97 19.44
CA ASP A 38 -9.85 -12.74 20.20
C ASP A 38 -8.69 -13.29 19.35
N THR A 39 -8.52 -14.62 19.30
CA THR A 39 -7.39 -15.29 18.65
C THR A 39 -7.34 -15.06 17.14
N ARG A 40 -8.48 -14.88 16.49
CA ARG A 40 -8.53 -14.60 15.05
C ARG A 40 -8.01 -13.21 14.70
N TYR A 41 -8.08 -12.26 15.64
CA TYR A 41 -7.41 -10.97 15.48
C TYR A 41 -5.89 -11.16 15.47
N GLU A 42 -5.35 -11.90 16.43
CA GLU A 42 -3.90 -12.14 16.55
C GLU A 42 -3.35 -12.88 15.32
N GLU A 43 -4.03 -13.95 14.89
CA GLU A 43 -3.67 -14.70 13.67
C GLU A 43 -3.72 -13.82 12.41
N CYS A 44 -4.71 -12.92 12.30
CA CYS A 44 -4.82 -11.98 11.19
C CYS A 44 -3.67 -10.97 11.19
N MET A 45 -3.37 -10.38 12.35
CA MET A 45 -2.29 -9.40 12.50
C MET A 45 -0.90 -9.98 12.21
N GLN A 46 -0.66 -11.25 12.57
CA GLN A 46 0.60 -11.94 12.25
C GLN A 46 0.88 -12.06 10.75
N GLN A 47 -0.16 -12.12 9.92
CA GLN A 47 0.00 -12.17 8.46
C GLN A 47 0.39 -10.82 7.85
N LEU A 48 0.28 -9.73 8.62
CA LEU A 48 0.57 -8.36 8.18
C LEU A 48 1.92 -7.84 8.70
N ASP A 49 2.72 -8.67 9.35
CA ASP A 49 3.95 -8.24 10.04
C ASP A 49 5.17 -8.09 9.10
N THR A 50 5.03 -8.42 7.82
CA THR A 50 6.11 -8.28 6.84
C THR A 50 6.47 -6.79 6.63
N PRO A 51 7.73 -6.37 6.81
CA PRO A 51 8.18 -5.02 6.45
C PRO A 51 8.17 -4.80 4.93
N TYR A 52 8.04 -3.55 4.49
CA TYR A 52 8.02 -3.23 3.05
C TYR A 52 9.30 -3.69 2.34
N GLU A 53 10.45 -3.53 2.98
CA GLU A 53 11.76 -3.88 2.41
C GLU A 53 11.88 -5.39 2.15
N GLU A 54 11.32 -6.21 3.03
CA GLU A 54 11.27 -7.67 2.86
C GLU A 54 10.29 -8.05 1.73
N TYR A 55 9.10 -7.47 1.73
CA TYR A 55 8.12 -7.62 0.65
C TYR A 55 8.69 -7.22 -0.72
N GLU A 56 9.45 -6.13 -0.79
CA GLU A 56 10.07 -5.68 -2.04
C GLU A 56 11.17 -6.65 -2.48
N ALA A 57 12.01 -7.11 -1.55
CA ALA A 57 13.09 -8.06 -1.85
C ALA A 57 12.58 -9.40 -2.38
N GLU A 58 11.45 -9.91 -1.89
CA GLU A 58 10.81 -11.14 -2.40
C GLU A 58 10.26 -11.00 -3.83
N ARG A 59 10.02 -9.76 -4.29
CA ARG A 59 9.42 -9.46 -5.59
C ARG A 59 10.40 -9.08 -6.69
N GLN A 60 11.67 -8.86 -6.34
CA GLN A 60 12.76 -8.54 -7.28
C GLN A 60 13.43 -9.80 -7.80
#